data_AF-E3KU81-F1
#
_entry.id   AF-E3KU81-F1
#
_cell.length_a   1.000
_cell.length_b   1.000
_cell.length_c   1.000
_cell.angle_alpha   90.00
_cell.angle_beta   90.00
_cell.angle_gamma   90.00
#
_symmetry.space_group_name_H-M   'P 1'
#
loop_
_entity.id
_entity.type
_entity.pdbx_description
1 polymer ?
#
loop_
_entity_poly.entity_id
_entity_poly.type
_entity_poly.pdbx_seq_one_letter_code
_entity_poly.pdbx_strand_id
1 'polypeptide(L)'
;MEGDGPTGAFVLLKYYQTLLTLKKKEDKCSQGYAMHPMYVKKIKKLKIYHDEALKCETLIMATLLHPLFQLRLFTQCWPEKADMAKKLLEKEFAKRVEVLKKRKEDKIQVVENKTPQVEEDDIFEMFNVPEKSKEENKELDVYINNMDHLPGISTKCPKELLLWLKDHASAYPVLASLAKDYLASSASSLEN
;
A
#
# COMPACT_ATOMS: atom_id res chain seq x y z
N MET A 1 -11.86 -0.89 14.24
CA MET A 1 -10.56 -0.42 13.72
C MET A 1 -10.64 1.09 13.75
N GLU A 2 -10.58 1.67 14.95
CA GLU A 2 -10.86 3.09 15.16
C GLU A 2 -9.55 3.89 15.14
N GLY A 3 -9.56 5.06 14.50
CA GLY A 3 -8.46 6.03 14.48
C GLY A 3 -8.15 6.62 13.10
N ASP A 4 -7.79 7.90 13.08
CA ASP A 4 -7.53 8.76 11.89
C ASP A 4 -6.19 8.47 11.17
N GLY A 5 -5.80 7.20 11.08
CA GLY A 5 -4.57 6.78 10.38
C GLY A 5 -4.85 5.80 9.25
N PRO A 6 -3.84 5.39 8.47
CA PRO A 6 -3.91 4.33 7.46
C PRO A 6 -4.17 2.95 8.09
N THR A 7 -5.32 2.80 8.74
CA THR A 7 -5.75 1.61 9.47
C THR A 7 -6.08 0.48 8.50
N GLY A 8 -6.46 0.80 7.26
CA GLY A 8 -6.73 -0.14 6.17
C GLY A 8 -5.59 -1.11 5.91
N ALA A 9 -4.34 -0.60 5.89
CA ALA A 9 -3.15 -1.41 5.61
C ALA A 9 -2.91 -2.53 6.65
N PHE A 10 -3.40 -2.35 7.87
CA PHE A 10 -3.22 -3.30 8.98
C PHE A 10 -4.38 -4.29 9.14
N VAL A 11 -5.48 -4.13 8.39
CA VAL A 11 -6.68 -4.98 8.52
C VAL A 11 -6.34 -6.45 8.34
N LEU A 12 -5.69 -6.79 7.23
CA LEU A 12 -5.34 -8.17 6.90
C LEU A 12 -4.41 -8.78 7.96
N LEU A 13 -3.40 -8.04 8.40
CA LEU A 13 -2.46 -8.49 9.42
C LEU A 13 -3.16 -8.74 10.76
N LYS A 14 -4.08 -7.86 11.19
CA LYS A 14 -4.81 -8.03 12.45
C LYS A 14 -5.76 -9.22 12.42
N TYR A 15 -6.44 -9.46 11.30
CA TYR A 15 -7.25 -10.67 11.14
C TYR A 15 -6.38 -11.93 11.23
N TYR A 16 -5.25 -11.95 10.53
CA TYR A 16 -4.29 -13.04 10.58
C TYR A 16 -3.80 -13.33 12.01
N GLN A 17 -3.30 -12.30 12.71
CA GLN A 17 -2.81 -12.42 14.07
C GLN A 17 -3.89 -12.91 15.03
N THR A 18 -5.11 -12.36 14.91
CA THR A 18 -6.23 -12.74 15.78
C THR A 18 -6.63 -14.20 15.55
N LEU A 19 -6.67 -14.66 14.29
CA LEU A 19 -6.92 -16.07 13.95
C LEU A 19 -5.85 -16.99 14.55
N LEU A 20 -4.57 -16.63 14.44
CA LEU A 20 -3.49 -17.42 15.05
C LEU A 20 -3.61 -17.49 16.57
N THR A 21 -3.89 -16.37 17.23
CA THR A 21 -4.06 -16.34 18.69
C THR A 21 -5.28 -17.15 19.12
N LEU A 22 -6.39 -17.10 18.38
CA LEU A 22 -7.58 -17.87 18.71
C LEU A 22 -7.37 -19.37 18.51
N LYS A 23 -6.73 -19.80 17.42
CA LYS A 23 -6.36 -21.21 17.22
C LYS A 23 -5.46 -21.73 18.34
N LYS A 24 -4.41 -20.99 18.70
CA LYS A 24 -3.55 -21.35 19.84
C LYS A 24 -4.31 -21.47 21.17
N LYS A 25 -5.37 -20.67 21.37
CA LYS A 25 -6.21 -20.75 22.57
C LYS A 25 -7.17 -21.93 22.51
N GLU A 26 -7.71 -22.25 21.34
CA GLU A 26 -8.52 -23.44 21.11
C GLU A 26 -7.70 -24.71 21.36
N ASP A 27 -6.51 -24.83 20.75
CA ASP A 27 -5.64 -26.01 20.86
C ASP A 27 -5.26 -26.33 22.32
N LYS A 28 -5.12 -25.28 23.15
CA LYS A 28 -4.82 -25.41 24.58
C LYS A 28 -6.05 -25.67 25.44
N CYS A 29 -7.25 -25.52 24.89
CA CYS A 29 -8.51 -25.64 25.62
C CYS A 29 -9.07 -27.05 25.43
N SER A 30 -9.23 -27.79 26.52
CA SER A 30 -9.85 -29.12 26.47
C SER A 30 -11.28 -29.03 25.92
N GLN A 31 -11.68 -30.00 25.09
CA GLN A 31 -12.99 -30.02 24.43
C GLN A 31 -14.18 -29.97 25.40
N GLY A 32 -14.02 -30.48 26.63
CA GLY A 32 -15.03 -30.43 27.70
C GLY A 32 -15.12 -29.09 28.44
N TYR A 33 -14.24 -28.13 28.14
CA TYR A 33 -14.25 -26.82 28.79
C TYR A 33 -15.26 -25.89 28.12
N ALA A 34 -16.02 -25.13 28.92
CA ALA A 34 -17.13 -24.30 28.44
C ALA A 34 -16.74 -23.27 27.36
N MET A 35 -15.46 -22.85 27.33
CA MET A 35 -14.96 -21.87 26.34
C MET A 35 -14.55 -22.49 25.00
N HIS A 36 -14.39 -23.82 24.89
CA HIS A 36 -13.98 -24.46 23.64
C HIS A 36 -15.00 -24.18 22.50
N PRO A 37 -16.32 -24.38 22.68
CA PRO A 37 -17.31 -24.02 21.65
C PRO A 37 -17.29 -22.54 21.26
N MET A 38 -16.92 -21.65 22.19
CA MET A 38 -16.78 -20.21 21.92
C MET A 38 -15.61 -19.94 20.98
N TYR A 39 -14.44 -20.55 21.21
CA TYR A 39 -13.28 -20.38 20.32
C TYR A 39 -13.58 -20.89 18.91
N VAL A 40 -14.18 -22.08 18.78
CA VAL A 40 -14.56 -22.66 17.49
C VAL A 40 -15.51 -21.71 16.73
N LYS A 41 -16.57 -21.21 17.38
CA LYS A 41 -17.51 -20.26 16.76
C LYS A 41 -16.84 -18.95 16.35
N LYS A 42 -15.95 -18.41 17.20
CA LYS A 42 -15.25 -17.14 16.92
C LYS A 42 -14.26 -17.30 15.76
N ILE A 43 -13.51 -18.40 15.71
CA ILE A 43 -12.61 -18.72 14.60
C ILE A 43 -13.42 -18.85 13.30
N LYS A 44 -14.54 -19.58 13.31
CA LYS A 44 -15.40 -19.73 12.13
C LYS A 44 -15.88 -18.38 11.59
N LYS A 45 -16.43 -17.52 12.46
CA LYS A 45 -16.91 -16.19 12.07
C LYS A 45 -15.77 -15.29 11.57
N LEU A 46 -14.63 -15.34 12.23
CA LEU A 46 -13.47 -14.52 11.86
C LEU A 46 -12.86 -14.93 10.53
N LYS A 47 -12.85 -16.24 10.20
CA LYS A 47 -12.41 -16.73 8.88
C LYS A 47 -13.25 -16.14 7.75
N ILE A 48 -14.57 -16.05 7.91
CA ILE A 48 -15.46 -15.45 6.90
C ILE A 48 -15.05 -14.01 6.61
N TYR A 49 -14.94 -13.16 7.64
CA TYR A 49 -14.52 -11.76 7.46
C TYR A 49 -13.09 -11.63 6.92
N HIS A 50 -12.19 -12.52 7.34
CA HIS A 50 -10.83 -12.56 6.83
C HIS A 50 -10.79 -12.88 5.33
N ASP A 51 -11.58 -13.86 4.89
CA ASP A 51 -11.69 -14.25 3.48
C ASP A 51 -12.37 -13.18 2.63
N GLU A 52 -13.34 -12.45 3.18
CA GLU A 52 -13.94 -11.27 2.55
C GLU A 52 -12.93 -10.13 2.42
N ALA A 53 -12.15 -9.85 3.47
CA ALA A 53 -11.12 -8.83 3.43
C ALA A 53 -10.03 -9.15 2.40
N LEU A 54 -9.66 -10.44 2.25
CA LEU A 54 -8.74 -10.93 1.22
C LEU A 54 -9.30 -10.88 -0.21
N LYS A 55 -10.56 -10.50 -0.42
CA LYS A 55 -11.14 -10.21 -1.74
C LYS A 55 -11.26 -8.71 -2.01
N CYS A 56 -11.06 -7.87 -1.00
CA CYS A 56 -11.15 -6.42 -1.15
C CYS A 56 -9.84 -5.88 -1.74
N GLU A 57 -9.88 -5.50 -3.02
CA GLU A 57 -8.72 -4.93 -3.73
C GLU A 57 -8.14 -3.72 -2.99
N THR A 58 -8.98 -2.84 -2.43
CA THR A 58 -8.54 -1.67 -1.66
C THR A 58 -7.70 -2.06 -0.44
N LEU A 59 -8.11 -3.08 0.32
CA LEU A 59 -7.36 -3.56 1.47
C LEU A 59 -6.06 -4.24 1.05
N ILE A 60 -6.09 -5.03 -0.02
CA ILE A 60 -4.90 -5.66 -0.58
C ILE A 60 -3.90 -4.57 -1.01
N MET A 61 -4.34 -3.58 -1.78
CA MET A 61 -3.50 -2.47 -2.23
C MET A 61 -2.95 -1.65 -1.07
N ALA A 62 -3.77 -1.30 -0.08
CA ALA A 62 -3.30 -0.59 1.12
C ALA A 62 -2.22 -1.38 1.88
N THR A 63 -2.37 -2.70 2.00
CA THR A 63 -1.37 -3.57 2.62
C THR A 63 -0.10 -3.70 1.77
N LEU A 64 -0.21 -3.81 0.44
CA LEU A 64 0.93 -3.90 -0.47
C LEU A 64 1.74 -2.61 -0.54
N LEU A 65 1.07 -1.46 -0.48
CA LEU A 65 1.71 -0.14 -0.47
C LEU A 65 2.36 0.21 0.87
N HIS A 66 2.16 -0.64 1.89
CA HIS A 66 2.84 -0.49 3.17
C HIS A 66 4.29 -1.03 3.06
N PRO A 67 5.33 -0.18 3.20
CA PRO A 67 6.73 -0.53 2.99
C PRO A 67 7.23 -1.69 3.88
N LEU A 68 6.69 -1.87 5.08
CA LEU A 68 7.07 -3.01 5.95
C LEU A 68 6.42 -4.36 5.57
N PHE A 69 5.32 -4.35 4.81
CA PHE A 69 4.56 -5.56 4.51
C PHE A 69 4.82 -6.00 3.08
N GLN A 70 4.46 -5.12 2.14
CA GLN A 70 4.56 -5.35 0.70
C GLN A 70 4.12 -6.77 0.30
N LEU A 71 4.72 -7.31 -0.76
CA LEU A 71 4.48 -8.67 -1.20
C LEU A 71 4.98 -9.71 -0.19
N ARG A 72 5.97 -9.36 0.65
CA ARG A 72 6.53 -10.26 1.67
C ARG A 72 5.48 -10.77 2.66
N LEU A 73 4.54 -9.91 3.06
CA LEU A 73 3.47 -10.33 3.95
C LEU A 73 2.56 -11.37 3.27
N PHE A 74 2.25 -11.17 1.99
CA PHE A 74 1.43 -12.12 1.24
C PHE A 74 2.16 -13.43 0.99
N THR A 75 3.46 -13.42 0.64
CA THR A 75 4.21 -14.66 0.45
C THR A 75 4.33 -15.46 1.75
N GLN A 76 4.44 -14.79 2.89
CA GLN A 76 4.56 -15.45 4.20
C GLN A 76 3.21 -15.91 4.78
N CYS A 77 2.15 -15.10 4.66
CA CYS A 77 0.87 -15.37 5.32
C CYS A 77 -0.18 -16.00 4.39
N TRP A 78 -0.12 -15.74 3.08
CA TRP A 78 -1.08 -16.19 2.07
C TRP A 78 -0.40 -16.49 0.72
N PRO A 79 0.48 -17.51 0.65
CA PRO A 79 1.26 -17.79 -0.56
C PRO A 79 0.36 -18.01 -1.79
N GLU A 80 -0.80 -18.65 -1.61
CA GLU A 80 -1.81 -18.86 -2.68
C GLU A 80 -2.39 -17.56 -3.26
N LYS A 81 -2.28 -16.44 -2.54
CA LYS A 81 -2.78 -15.12 -2.95
C LYS A 81 -1.67 -14.17 -3.38
N ALA A 82 -0.40 -14.54 -3.20
CA ALA A 82 0.73 -13.68 -3.51
C ALA A 82 0.78 -13.31 -4.99
N ASP A 83 0.58 -14.27 -5.89
CA ASP A 83 0.56 -14.00 -7.34
C ASP A 83 -0.59 -13.07 -7.75
N MET A 84 -1.77 -13.25 -7.14
CA MET A 84 -2.92 -12.37 -7.38
C MET A 84 -2.64 -10.95 -6.89
N ALA A 85 -2.09 -10.82 -5.67
CA ALA A 85 -1.73 -9.54 -5.08
C ALA A 85 -0.66 -8.81 -5.92
N LYS A 86 0.35 -9.54 -6.42
CA LYS A 86 1.37 -9.00 -7.32
C LYS A 86 0.77 -8.47 -8.62
N LYS A 87 -0.07 -9.27 -9.29
CA LYS A 87 -0.75 -8.86 -10.54
C LYS A 87 -1.64 -7.64 -10.34
N LEU A 88 -2.31 -7.54 -9.18
CA LEU A 88 -3.12 -6.38 -8.83
C LEU A 88 -2.25 -5.11 -8.70
N LEU A 89 -1.10 -5.22 -8.01
CA LEU A 89 -0.16 -4.11 -7.87
C LEU A 89 0.38 -3.64 -9.23
N GLU A 90 0.83 -4.57 -10.07
CA GLU A 90 1.32 -4.28 -11.43
C GLU A 90 0.25 -3.57 -12.27
N LYS A 91 -0.99 -4.06 -12.22
CA LYS A 91 -2.14 -3.48 -12.93
C LYS A 91 -2.43 -2.05 -12.48
N GLU A 92 -2.53 -1.80 -11.17
CA GLU A 92 -2.82 -0.45 -10.64
C GLU A 92 -1.64 0.51 -10.83
N PHE A 93 -0.41 0.00 -10.79
CA PHE A 93 0.79 0.75 -11.12
C PHE A 93 0.77 1.21 -12.59
N ALA A 94 0.57 0.29 -13.55
CA ALA A 94 0.50 0.62 -14.97
C ALA A 94 -0.59 1.65 -15.29
N LYS A 95 -1.78 1.49 -14.71
CA LYS A 95 -2.86 2.49 -14.83
C LYS A 95 -2.43 3.86 -14.32
N ARG A 96 -1.77 3.91 -13.15
CA ARG A 96 -1.33 5.18 -12.56
C ARG A 96 -0.27 5.87 -13.42
N VAL A 97 0.65 5.09 -14.01
CA VAL A 97 1.65 5.60 -14.96
C VAL A 97 0.97 6.33 -16.12
N GLU A 98 -0.03 5.72 -16.76
CA GLU A 98 -0.75 6.33 -17.87
C GLU A 98 -1.44 7.64 -17.47
N VAL A 99 -2.09 7.66 -16.29
CA VAL A 99 -2.75 8.87 -15.77
C VAL A 99 -1.73 9.99 -15.52
N LEU A 100 -0.56 9.67 -14.99
CA LEU A 100 0.49 10.65 -14.74
C LEU A 100 1.13 11.18 -16.02
N LYS A 101 1.25 10.36 -17.08
CA LYS A 101 1.72 10.80 -18.41
C LYS A 101 0.76 11.81 -19.03
N LYS A 102 -0.53 11.47 -19.13
CA LYS A 102 -1.58 12.35 -19.66
C LYS A 102 -1.61 13.70 -18.93
N ARG A 103 -1.52 13.68 -17.59
CA ARG A 103 -1.49 14.90 -16.76
C ARG A 103 -0.28 15.80 -17.05
N LYS A 104 0.87 15.25 -17.46
CA LYS A 104 2.04 16.03 -17.84
C LYS A 104 1.84 16.67 -19.22
N GLU A 105 1.31 15.91 -20.18
CA GLU A 105 0.99 16.38 -21.54
C GLU A 105 -0.02 17.53 -21.52
N ASP A 106 -1.11 17.40 -20.75
CA ASP A 106 -2.12 18.46 -20.60
C ASP A 106 -1.54 19.75 -19.99
N LYS A 107 -0.60 19.63 -19.04
CA LYS A 107 0.06 20.80 -18.44
C LYS A 107 0.98 21.53 -19.43
N ILE A 108 1.67 20.80 -20.30
CA ILE A 108 2.54 21.39 -21.33
C ILE A 108 1.69 22.17 -22.33
N GLN A 109 0.58 21.61 -22.80
CA GLN A 109 -0.34 22.28 -23.73
C GLN A 109 -0.97 23.56 -23.15
N VAL A 110 -1.23 23.61 -21.84
CA VAL A 110 -1.77 24.81 -21.18
C VAL A 110 -0.71 25.92 -21.04
N VAL A 111 0.57 25.54 -20.90
CA VAL A 111 1.69 26.49 -20.79
C VAL A 111 2.05 27.08 -22.16
N GLU A 112 2.07 26.28 -23.22
CA GLU A 112 2.31 26.76 -24.60
C GLU A 112 1.27 27.79 -25.08
N ASN A 113 0.04 27.72 -24.57
CA ASN A 113 -1.01 28.66 -24.93
C ASN A 113 -0.97 30.01 -24.18
N LYS A 114 0.05 30.27 -23.34
CA LYS A 114 0.09 31.46 -22.46
C LYS A 114 1.34 32.34 -22.51
N THR A 115 2.34 32.09 -23.37
CA THR A 115 3.59 32.88 -23.33
C THR A 115 3.76 33.80 -24.54
N PRO A 116 3.89 35.12 -24.36
CA PRO A 116 4.55 36.01 -25.33
C PRO A 116 6.05 35.69 -25.40
N GLN A 117 6.64 35.78 -26.60
CA GLN A 117 8.05 35.53 -26.89
C GLN A 117 8.98 36.49 -26.12
N VAL A 118 9.98 35.96 -25.41
CA VAL A 118 11.29 36.60 -25.17
C VAL A 118 12.37 35.49 -25.10
N GLU A 119 13.47 35.72 -25.83
CA GLU A 119 14.76 35.01 -25.84
C GLU A 119 15.41 35.06 -24.43
N GLU A 120 16.37 34.26 -23.96
CA GLU A 120 17.59 33.72 -24.54
C GLU A 120 18.24 32.86 -23.41
N ASP A 121 18.71 31.65 -23.72
CA ASP A 121 19.65 30.79 -22.96
C ASP A 121 19.78 30.95 -21.42
N ASP A 122 18.79 30.49 -20.65
CA ASP A 122 18.95 30.35 -19.19
C ASP A 122 19.63 29.01 -18.83
N ILE A 123 20.91 29.07 -18.47
CA ILE A 123 21.73 27.95 -17.98
C ILE A 123 21.06 27.22 -16.79
N PHE A 124 20.17 27.87 -16.04
CA PHE A 124 19.41 27.22 -14.96
C PHE A 124 18.37 26.21 -15.44
N GLU A 125 17.88 26.30 -16.69
CA GLU A 125 16.96 25.30 -17.27
C GLU A 125 17.63 23.91 -17.37
N MET A 126 18.95 23.87 -17.51
CA MET A 126 19.74 22.63 -17.62
C MET A 126 19.73 21.81 -16.32
N PHE A 127 19.50 22.47 -15.17
CA PHE A 127 19.35 21.82 -13.85
C PHE A 127 17.88 21.57 -13.46
N ASN A 128 16.93 22.13 -14.23
CA ASN A 128 15.49 21.91 -14.04
C ASN A 128 14.95 20.74 -14.86
N VAL A 129 15.76 20.10 -15.71
CA VAL A 129 15.41 18.81 -16.32
C VAL A 129 15.39 17.77 -15.19
N PRO A 130 14.22 17.30 -14.72
CA PRO A 130 14.23 16.18 -13.80
C PRO A 130 14.90 15.03 -14.55
N GLU A 131 15.94 14.44 -13.96
CA GLU A 131 16.53 13.20 -14.46
C GLU A 131 15.37 12.31 -14.89
N LYS A 132 15.36 11.90 -16.17
CA LYS A 132 14.37 10.96 -16.70
C LYS A 132 14.19 9.89 -15.64
N SER A 133 13.01 9.89 -15.03
CA SER A 133 12.60 8.94 -14.00
C SER A 133 13.19 7.60 -14.38
N LYS A 134 14.06 7.05 -13.52
CA LYS A 134 14.56 5.67 -13.62
C LYS A 134 13.40 4.84 -14.14
N GLU A 135 13.58 4.16 -15.29
CA GLU A 135 12.52 3.46 -16.05
C GLU A 135 11.40 3.01 -15.12
N GLU A 136 10.15 3.39 -15.41
CA GLU A 136 9.00 3.17 -14.50
C GLU A 136 8.89 1.71 -14.00
N ASN A 137 9.39 0.74 -14.77
CA ASN A 137 9.52 -0.67 -14.36
C ASN A 137 10.58 -0.90 -13.26
N LYS A 138 11.71 -0.17 -13.30
CA LYS A 138 12.75 -0.16 -12.25
C LYS A 138 12.19 0.31 -10.91
N GLU A 139 11.26 1.25 -10.88
CA GLU A 139 10.61 1.71 -9.62
C GLU A 139 9.88 0.54 -8.93
N LEU A 140 9.01 -0.15 -9.67
CA LEU A 140 8.22 -1.25 -9.14
C LEU A 140 9.10 -2.44 -8.74
N ASP A 141 10.11 -2.76 -9.54
CA ASP A 141 11.05 -3.84 -9.25
C ASP A 141 11.87 -3.56 -7.99
N VAL A 142 12.38 -2.34 -7.81
CA VAL A 142 13.12 -1.96 -6.59
C VAL A 142 12.22 -2.05 -5.35
N TYR A 143 10.98 -1.60 -5.48
CA TYR A 143 10.00 -1.65 -4.40
C TYR A 143 9.67 -3.10 -4.01
N ILE A 144 9.29 -3.96 -4.97
CA ILE A 144 8.94 -5.37 -4.71
C ILE A 144 10.12 -6.13 -4.10
N ASN A 145 11.33 -5.87 -4.60
CA ASN A 145 12.53 -6.57 -4.16
C ASN A 145 13.08 -6.07 -2.81
N ASN A 146 12.45 -5.06 -2.18
CA ASN A 146 12.89 -4.50 -0.88
C ASN A 146 14.37 -4.11 -0.86
N MET A 147 14.91 -3.65 -1.99
CA MET A 147 16.34 -3.31 -2.08
C MET A 147 16.67 -2.05 -1.27
N ASP A 148 15.67 -1.20 -1.04
CA ASP A 148 15.75 -0.13 -0.05
C ASP A 148 15.41 -0.72 1.31
N HIS A 149 16.43 -1.24 1.98
CA HIS A 149 16.31 -1.68 3.37
C HIS A 149 15.68 -0.53 4.18
N LEU A 150 14.62 -0.81 4.93
CA LEU A 150 13.92 0.16 5.78
C LEU A 150 14.36 0.02 7.24
N PRO A 151 15.57 0.42 7.64
CA PRO A 151 15.90 0.49 9.05
C PRO A 151 15.12 1.67 9.65
N GLY A 152 14.05 1.38 10.40
CA GLY A 152 13.51 2.35 11.36
C GLY A 152 12.03 2.70 11.28
N ILE A 153 11.23 2.19 10.31
CA ILE A 153 9.78 2.41 10.37
C ILE A 153 9.20 1.56 11.51
N SER A 154 8.60 2.21 12.51
CA SER A 154 7.86 1.52 13.55
C SER A 154 6.53 1.01 13.03
N THR A 155 6.26 -0.30 13.16
CA THR A 155 4.96 -0.92 12.86
C THR A 155 3.79 -0.33 13.66
N LYS A 156 4.08 0.51 14.66
CA LYS A 156 3.10 1.10 15.59
C LYS A 156 2.69 2.52 15.23
N CYS A 157 3.39 3.19 14.30
CA CYS A 157 3.19 4.61 14.01
C CYS A 157 2.75 4.84 12.55
N PRO A 158 1.44 4.97 12.30
CA PRO A 158 0.90 5.26 10.97
C PRO A 158 1.41 6.59 10.35
N LYS A 159 1.88 7.52 11.19
CA LYS A 159 2.46 8.81 10.75
C LYS A 159 3.87 8.66 10.15
N GLU A 160 4.68 7.75 10.68
CA GLU A 160 6.04 7.48 10.17
C GLU A 160 6.00 6.90 8.75
N LEU A 161 4.96 6.12 8.45
CA LEU A 161 4.68 5.60 7.11
C LEU A 161 4.47 6.73 6.09
N LEU A 162 3.62 7.69 6.41
CA LEU A 162 3.31 8.82 5.51
C LEU A 162 4.52 9.75 5.34
N LEU A 163 5.31 9.94 6.40
CA LEU A 163 6.56 10.69 6.34
C LEU A 163 7.57 9.98 5.43
N TRP A 164 7.75 8.66 5.57
CA TRP A 164 8.66 7.90 4.73
C TRP A 164 8.28 7.99 3.24
N LEU A 165 6.99 7.82 2.91
CA LEU A 165 6.49 7.94 1.54
C LEU A 165 6.67 9.36 0.98
N LYS A 166 6.58 10.38 1.83
CA LYS A 166 6.84 11.78 1.44
C LYS A 166 8.32 11.99 1.15
N ASP A 167 9.21 11.47 1.99
CA ASP A 167 10.66 11.61 1.85
C ASP A 167 11.19 10.84 0.63
N HIS A 168 10.55 9.72 0.29
CA HIS A 168 10.93 8.87 -0.85
C HIS A 168 10.05 9.10 -2.09
N ALA A 169 9.21 10.13 -2.11
CA ALA A 169 8.32 10.43 -3.22
C ALA A 169 9.05 10.77 -4.53
N SER A 170 10.29 11.26 -4.45
CA SER A 170 11.15 11.51 -5.61
C SER A 170 11.70 10.23 -6.23
N ALA A 171 12.00 9.22 -5.40
CA ALA A 171 12.46 7.91 -5.84
C ALA A 171 11.31 7.01 -6.32
N TYR A 172 10.12 7.19 -5.73
CA TYR A 172 8.91 6.39 -5.99
C TYR A 172 7.70 7.26 -6.38
N PRO A 173 7.76 8.00 -7.49
CA PRO A 173 6.73 8.96 -7.86
C PRO A 173 5.36 8.31 -8.13
N VAL A 174 5.33 7.11 -8.72
CA VAL A 174 4.08 6.42 -9.05
C VAL A 174 3.49 5.76 -7.81
N LEU A 175 4.32 5.05 -7.03
CA LEU A 175 3.88 4.39 -5.79
C LEU A 175 3.46 5.40 -4.72
N ALA A 176 4.17 6.53 -4.57
CA ALA A 176 3.76 7.58 -3.64
C ALA A 176 2.40 8.20 -4.03
N SER A 177 2.10 8.29 -5.33
CA SER A 177 0.80 8.73 -5.83
C SER A 177 -0.31 7.73 -5.49
N LEU A 178 -0.07 6.43 -5.69
CA LEU A 178 -1.02 5.38 -5.29
C LEU A 178 -1.21 5.33 -3.77
N ALA A 179 -0.12 5.39 -3.01
CA ALA A 179 -0.15 5.29 -1.57
C ALA A 179 -0.96 6.43 -0.94
N LYS A 180 -0.94 7.64 -1.51
CA LYS A 180 -1.81 8.74 -1.07
C LYS A 180 -3.30 8.37 -1.15
N ASP A 181 -3.72 7.68 -2.19
CA ASP A 181 -5.15 7.36 -2.38
C ASP A 181 -5.58 6.16 -1.53
N TYR A 182 -4.76 5.11 -1.50
CA TYR A 182 -5.10 3.85 -0.81
C TYR A 182 -4.82 3.88 0.69
N LEU A 183 -3.83 4.65 1.16
CA LEU A 183 -3.53 4.78 2.59
C LEU A 183 -4.35 5.87 3.28
N ALA A 184 -4.89 6.84 2.53
CA ALA A 184 -5.85 7.81 3.09
C ALA A 184 -7.22 7.20 3.39
N SER A 185 -7.49 5.97 2.91
CA SER A 185 -8.75 5.27 3.16
C SER A 185 -8.79 4.71 4.60
N SER A 186 -9.69 5.27 5.42
CA SER A 186 -10.00 4.74 6.75
C SER A 186 -10.64 3.35 6.66
N ALA A 187 -10.30 2.44 7.57
CA ALA A 187 -10.91 1.11 7.65
C ALA A 187 -12.28 1.11 8.36
N SER A 188 -12.78 2.28 8.79
CA SER A 188 -13.99 2.43 9.57
C SER A 188 -15.01 3.30 8.83
N SER A 189 -16.28 2.88 8.81
CA SER A 189 -17.39 3.66 8.24
C SER A 189 -17.97 4.71 9.21
N LEU A 190 -17.27 5.01 10.32
CA LEU A 190 -17.75 5.90 11.40
C LEU A 190 -17.21 7.34 11.28
N GLU A 191 -16.57 7.71 10.18
CA GLU A 191 -16.19 9.09 9.89
C GLU A 191 -17.30 9.77 9.08
N ASN A 192 -18.26 10.38 9.79
CA ASN A 192 -19.23 11.36 9.28
C ASN A 192 -19.44 12.43 10.35
#